data_AF-A0A9D7UK87-F1
#
_entry.id   AF-A0A9D7UK87-F1
#
_cell.length_a   1.000
_cell.length_b   1.000
_cell.length_c   1.000
_cell.angle_alpha   90.00
_cell.angle_beta   90.00
_cell.angle_gamma   90.00
#
_symmetry.space_group_name_H-M   'P 1'
#
loop_
_entity.id
_entity.type
_entity.pdbx_description
1 polymer ?
#
loop_
_entity_poly.entity_id
_entity_poly.type
_entity_poly.pdbx_seq_one_letter_code
_entity_poly.pdbx_strand_id
1 'polypeptide(L)'
;MSFTWWVYPTRRFSIDGIDFAVSSRARGDGLHSSLSMFGVEQASDRTPVLGPESVRNHLLRARLPDGRMVEVDFGYMGMWTTGIVARLDGVIVHESHKGRVPAYPDRYRAAATQHDSMSAAFQAGRNEAGPTLNGGIMARENRIPFAVDVATGLLFYLVAKLTDLQTAAAVGVIVGFGLIVFQKITKIDVTGGLALFGIVMLCISAGLAYWLADEEWIKLRGTITGMIAASFFLIDGARGGPYIGKGLARYMPYSDIDTGRFAIGMGCVGLFMAGLNYAAAKLLSTDAWLFYTTFIDFFIVGGLVFFVLRFARQGKPQTVADLPS
;
A
#
# COMPACT_ATOMS: atom_id res chain seq x y z
N MET A 1 -2.21 -12.27 -19.11
CA MET A 1 -1.09 -11.41 -19.59
C MET A 1 -0.37 -10.88 -18.36
N SER A 2 0.96 -11.09 -18.21
CA SER A 2 1.70 -10.55 -17.06
C SER A 2 2.15 -9.12 -17.33
N PHE A 3 1.80 -8.22 -16.41
CA PHE A 3 2.10 -6.79 -16.46
C PHE A 3 3.56 -6.53 -16.06
N THR A 4 4.26 -5.68 -16.80
CA THR A 4 5.61 -5.22 -16.45
C THR A 4 5.49 -4.03 -15.52
N TRP A 5 5.99 -4.17 -14.29
CA TRP A 5 5.91 -3.12 -13.27
C TRP A 5 7.24 -2.39 -13.06
N TRP A 6 8.35 -2.96 -13.53
CA TRP A 6 9.66 -2.30 -13.46
C TRP A 6 10.59 -2.73 -14.60
N VAL A 7 11.43 -1.81 -15.04
CA VAL A 7 12.50 -2.06 -16.01
C VAL A 7 13.82 -1.61 -15.39
N TYR A 8 14.78 -2.52 -15.26
CA TYR A 8 16.09 -2.17 -14.73
C TYR A 8 16.96 -1.51 -15.81
N PRO A 9 17.96 -0.69 -15.42
CA PRO A 9 18.91 -0.14 -16.36
C PRO A 9 19.60 -1.24 -17.19
N THR A 10 19.52 -1.14 -18.51
CA THR A 10 20.19 -2.04 -19.45
C THR A 10 21.70 -1.99 -19.23
N ARG A 11 22.33 -3.15 -19.05
CA ARG A 11 23.80 -3.26 -18.91
C ARG A 11 24.40 -3.48 -20.29
N ARG A 12 25.38 -2.66 -20.64
CA ARG A 12 26.06 -2.72 -21.94
C ARG A 12 27.53 -2.99 -21.72
N PHE A 13 28.11 -3.82 -22.57
CA PHE A 13 29.54 -4.14 -22.58
C PHE A 13 29.97 -4.53 -23.99
N SER A 14 31.27 -4.53 -24.24
CA SER A 14 31.84 -4.88 -25.54
C SER A 14 32.93 -5.91 -25.36
N ILE A 15 32.99 -6.90 -26.25
CA ILE A 15 34.05 -7.91 -26.32
C ILE A 15 34.57 -7.89 -27.76
N ASP A 16 35.86 -7.63 -27.95
CA ASP A 16 36.50 -7.61 -29.27
C ASP A 16 35.76 -6.74 -30.31
N GLY A 17 35.22 -5.60 -29.86
CA GLY A 17 34.45 -4.65 -30.69
C GLY A 17 33.01 -5.06 -30.98
N ILE A 18 32.53 -6.18 -30.41
CA ILE A 18 31.14 -6.64 -30.49
C ILE A 18 30.37 -6.14 -29.28
N ASP A 19 29.33 -5.35 -29.54
CA ASP A 19 28.49 -4.79 -28.49
C ASP A 19 27.39 -5.75 -28.04
N PHE A 20 27.32 -5.92 -26.73
CA PHE A 20 26.32 -6.70 -26.03
C PHE A 20 25.45 -5.80 -25.15
N ALA A 21 24.19 -6.18 -25.00
CA ALA A 21 23.28 -5.56 -24.06
C ALA A 21 22.47 -6.61 -23.29
N VAL A 22 22.44 -6.48 -21.97
CA VAL A 22 21.56 -7.25 -21.09
C VAL A 22 20.43 -6.36 -20.63
N SER A 23 19.22 -6.69 -21.08
CA SER A 23 17.99 -6.02 -20.66
C SER A 23 17.27 -6.88 -19.61
N SER A 24 16.57 -6.25 -18.67
CA SER A 24 15.77 -6.98 -17.70
C SER A 24 14.54 -6.22 -17.23
N ARG A 25 13.48 -6.98 -16.95
CA ARG A 25 12.16 -6.47 -16.59
C ARG A 25 11.58 -7.30 -15.46
N ALA A 26 11.05 -6.62 -14.46
CA ALA A 26 10.25 -7.27 -13.44
C ALA A 26 8.79 -7.25 -13.89
N ARG A 27 8.19 -8.43 -13.95
CA ARG A 27 6.81 -8.68 -14.36
C ARG A 27 6.04 -9.30 -13.20
N GLY A 28 4.71 -9.31 -13.31
CA GLY A 28 3.85 -9.94 -12.29
C GLY A 28 4.10 -11.44 -12.10
N ASP A 29 4.77 -12.10 -13.05
CA ASP A 29 5.12 -13.51 -13.03
C ASP A 29 6.61 -13.79 -12.73
N GLY A 30 7.45 -12.76 -12.56
CA GLY A 30 8.85 -12.96 -12.21
C GLY A 30 9.81 -11.93 -12.79
N LEU A 31 11.10 -12.22 -12.67
CA LEU A 31 12.16 -11.46 -13.31
C LEU A 31 12.47 -12.08 -14.67
N HIS A 32 12.57 -11.26 -15.71
CA HIS A 32 12.93 -11.69 -17.06
C HIS A 32 14.15 -10.92 -17.51
N SER A 33 15.11 -11.59 -18.14
CA SER A 33 16.28 -10.97 -18.74
C SER A 33 16.55 -11.49 -20.13
N SER A 34 17.12 -10.65 -20.99
CA SER A 34 17.61 -11.07 -22.30
C SER A 34 18.98 -10.47 -22.60
N LEU A 35 19.81 -11.26 -23.27
CA LEU A 35 21.11 -10.88 -23.81
C LEU A 35 20.94 -10.67 -25.31
N SER A 36 21.33 -9.50 -25.80
CA SER A 36 21.40 -9.20 -27.23
C SER A 36 22.84 -8.92 -27.67
N MET A 37 23.11 -9.30 -28.91
CA MET A 37 24.35 -9.07 -29.65
C MET A 37 23.95 -8.47 -31.00
N PHE A 38 24.57 -7.35 -31.40
CA PHE A 38 24.16 -6.58 -32.58
C PHE A 38 22.67 -6.18 -32.60
N GLY A 39 22.08 -5.96 -31.42
CA GLY A 39 20.65 -5.64 -31.27
C GLY A 39 19.70 -6.83 -31.46
N VAL A 40 20.21 -8.04 -31.75
CA VAL A 40 19.42 -9.26 -31.88
C VAL A 40 19.52 -10.07 -30.58
N GLU A 41 18.39 -10.49 -30.03
CA GLU A 41 18.35 -11.36 -28.85
C GLU A 41 19.02 -12.71 -29.15
N GLN A 42 20.00 -13.06 -28.33
CA GLN A 42 20.75 -14.33 -28.43
C GLN A 42 20.29 -15.33 -27.37
N ALA A 43 19.90 -14.84 -26.19
CA ALA A 43 19.41 -15.67 -25.10
C ALA A 43 18.45 -14.89 -24.21
N SER A 44 17.54 -15.61 -23.57
CA SER A 44 16.68 -15.10 -22.51
C SER A 44 16.57 -16.11 -21.37
N ASP A 45 16.32 -15.60 -20.18
CA ASP A 45 16.15 -16.39 -18.97
C ASP A 45 15.15 -15.69 -18.03
N ARG A 46 14.52 -16.47 -17.15
CA ARG A 46 13.52 -16.00 -16.20
C ARG A 46 13.59 -16.75 -14.88
N THR A 47 13.26 -16.05 -13.80
CA THR A 47 12.98 -16.64 -12.50
C THR A 47 11.56 -16.27 -12.05
N PRO A 48 10.85 -17.17 -11.37
CA PRO A 48 9.53 -16.87 -10.81
C PRO A 48 9.64 -15.84 -9.67
N VAL A 49 8.51 -15.24 -9.29
CA VAL A 49 8.46 -14.29 -8.15
C VAL A 49 8.86 -14.97 -6.82
N LEU A 50 8.52 -16.24 -6.65
CA LEU A 50 8.71 -17.03 -5.43
C LEU A 50 9.11 -18.48 -5.78
N GLY A 51 9.62 -19.19 -4.78
CA GLY A 51 10.05 -20.58 -4.87
C GLY A 51 11.57 -20.73 -4.96
N PRO A 52 12.09 -21.97 -4.92
CA PRO A 52 13.53 -22.25 -4.91
C PRO A 52 14.28 -21.61 -6.10
N GLU A 53 13.63 -21.56 -7.25
CA GLU A 53 14.18 -20.98 -8.48
C GLU A 53 14.11 -19.44 -8.52
N SER A 54 13.41 -18.78 -7.58
CA SER A 54 13.28 -17.31 -7.59
C SER A 54 14.57 -16.57 -7.21
N VAL A 55 15.52 -17.27 -6.58
CA VAL A 55 16.73 -16.68 -5.98
C VAL A 55 18.02 -16.99 -6.75
N ARG A 56 17.93 -17.76 -7.84
CA ARG A 56 19.10 -18.01 -8.69
C ARG A 56 19.41 -16.80 -9.56
N ASN A 57 20.67 -16.70 -9.98
CA ASN A 57 21.02 -15.80 -11.06
C ASN A 57 20.50 -16.34 -12.39
N HIS A 58 20.29 -15.43 -13.31
CA HIS A 58 20.00 -15.76 -14.69
C HIS A 58 21.31 -16.02 -15.41
N LEU A 59 21.33 -17.05 -16.26
CA LEU A 59 22.49 -17.42 -17.04
C LEU A 59 22.18 -17.25 -18.52
N LEU A 60 22.82 -16.25 -19.14
CA LEU A 60 22.59 -15.92 -20.55
C LEU A 60 23.83 -16.28 -21.36
N ARG A 61 23.66 -17.03 -22.45
CA ARG A 61 24.76 -17.54 -23.26
C ARG A 61 24.64 -17.09 -24.70
N ALA A 62 25.72 -16.60 -25.29
CA ALA A 62 25.78 -16.26 -26.70
C ALA A 62 27.06 -16.83 -27.33
N ARG A 63 26.95 -17.28 -28.57
CA ARG A 63 28.10 -17.76 -29.34
C ARG A 63 28.60 -16.64 -30.26
N LEU A 64 29.89 -16.35 -30.18
CA LEU A 64 30.54 -15.39 -31.07
C LEU A 64 30.70 -15.99 -32.48
N PRO A 65 30.88 -15.14 -33.51
CA PRO A 65 31.10 -15.61 -34.89
C PRO A 65 32.31 -16.53 -35.07
N ASP A 66 33.31 -16.42 -34.20
CA ASP A 66 34.51 -17.26 -34.18
C ASP A 66 34.35 -18.57 -33.38
N GLY A 67 33.16 -18.81 -32.82
CA GLY A 67 32.82 -20.03 -32.11
C GLY A 67 33.03 -19.98 -30.59
N ARG A 68 33.67 -18.93 -30.05
CA ARG A 68 33.86 -18.73 -28.60
C ARG A 68 32.52 -18.48 -27.89
N MET A 69 32.45 -18.82 -26.60
CA MET A 69 31.22 -18.71 -25.81
C MET A 69 31.29 -17.57 -24.80
N VAL A 70 30.33 -16.66 -24.88
CA VAL A 70 30.08 -15.63 -23.87
C VAL A 70 29.01 -16.14 -22.92
N GLU A 71 29.33 -16.20 -21.64
CA GLU A 71 28.39 -16.48 -20.55
C GLU A 71 28.20 -15.23 -19.70
N VAL A 72 26.96 -14.86 -19.42
CA VAL A 72 26.63 -13.71 -18.59
C VAL A 72 25.77 -14.14 -17.42
N ASP A 73 26.33 -14.03 -16.22
CA ASP A 73 25.56 -14.09 -14.98
C ASP A 73 24.86 -12.75 -14.77
N PHE A 74 23.54 -12.77 -14.69
CA PHE A 74 22.72 -11.60 -14.37
C PHE A 74 21.96 -11.84 -13.06
N GLY A 75 21.95 -10.85 -12.17
CA GLY A 75 21.22 -10.96 -10.92
C GLY A 75 21.22 -9.68 -10.10
N TYR A 76 20.81 -9.79 -8.84
CA TYR A 76 20.75 -8.66 -7.91
C TYR A 76 22.13 -8.31 -7.35
N MET A 77 22.41 -7.01 -7.18
CA MET A 77 23.53 -6.47 -6.39
C MET A 77 23.05 -5.88 -5.05
N GLY A 78 21.73 -5.71 -4.94
CA GLY A 78 20.96 -5.10 -3.87
C GLY A 78 19.48 -5.17 -4.24
N MET A 79 18.59 -4.77 -3.33
CA MET A 79 17.13 -4.91 -3.51
C MET A 79 16.58 -4.20 -4.75
N TRP A 80 17.23 -3.12 -5.18
CA TRP A 80 16.78 -2.27 -6.29
C TRP A 80 17.75 -2.23 -7.48
N THR A 81 18.88 -2.92 -7.37
CA THR A 81 20.00 -2.80 -8.30
C THR A 81 20.40 -4.16 -8.83
N THR A 82 20.57 -4.28 -10.14
CA THR A 82 21.04 -5.51 -10.80
C THR A 82 22.44 -5.33 -11.36
N GLY A 83 23.15 -6.44 -11.54
CA GLY A 83 24.51 -6.49 -12.04
C GLY A 83 24.71 -7.64 -13.02
N ILE A 84 25.83 -7.58 -13.73
CA ILE A 84 26.27 -8.63 -14.64
C ILE A 84 27.74 -8.95 -14.42
N VAL A 85 28.08 -10.21 -14.62
CA VAL A 85 29.46 -10.68 -14.82
C VAL A 85 29.47 -11.46 -16.12
N ALA A 86 30.21 -10.95 -17.12
CA ALA A 86 30.39 -11.62 -18.40
C ALA A 86 31.73 -12.35 -18.41
N ARG A 87 31.70 -13.61 -18.85
CA ARG A 87 32.86 -14.47 -19.04
C ARG A 87 32.95 -14.91 -20.50
N LEU A 88 34.15 -14.89 -21.04
CA LEU A 88 34.48 -15.45 -22.34
C LEU A 88 35.29 -16.71 -22.12
N ASP A 89 34.75 -17.87 -22.51
CA ASP A 89 35.37 -19.18 -22.28
C ASP A 89 35.86 -19.39 -20.84
N GLY A 90 35.07 -18.90 -19.87
CA GLY A 90 35.35 -18.99 -18.43
C GLY A 90 36.17 -17.84 -17.84
N VAL A 91 36.78 -16.97 -18.65
CA VAL A 91 37.57 -15.81 -18.19
C VAL A 91 36.68 -14.59 -18.05
N ILE A 92 36.70 -13.92 -16.89
CA ILE A 92 35.94 -12.67 -16.68
C ILE A 92 36.46 -11.58 -17.61
N VAL A 93 35.59 -11.06 -18.47
CA VAL A 93 35.88 -9.99 -19.42
C VAL A 93 35.14 -8.69 -19.09
N HIS A 94 34.05 -8.78 -18.34
CA HIS A 94 33.31 -7.60 -17.89
C HIS A 94 32.62 -7.85 -16.55
N GLU A 95 32.69 -6.86 -15.67
CA GLU A 95 31.93 -6.81 -14.43
C GLU A 95 31.26 -5.45 -14.33
N SER A 96 29.94 -5.43 -14.09
CA SER A 96 29.28 -4.16 -13.83
C SER A 96 29.63 -3.57 -12.46
N HIS A 97 30.08 -4.42 -11.53
CA HIS A 97 30.58 -4.04 -10.21
C HIS A 97 31.81 -4.88 -9.90
N LYS A 98 33.00 -4.25 -9.91
CA LYS A 98 34.29 -4.94 -9.78
C LYS A 98 34.34 -5.82 -8.53
N GLY A 99 34.75 -7.08 -8.72
CA GLY A 99 34.97 -8.05 -7.65
C GLY A 99 33.71 -8.49 -6.91
N ARG A 100 32.51 -8.23 -7.45
CA ARG A 100 31.24 -8.63 -6.84
C ARG A 100 30.40 -9.42 -7.83
N VAL A 101 30.06 -10.64 -7.43
CA VAL A 101 29.14 -11.50 -8.19
C VAL A 101 27.70 -11.15 -7.83
N PRO A 102 26.78 -11.01 -8.82
CA PRO A 102 25.37 -10.86 -8.56
C PRO A 102 24.85 -12.02 -7.70
N ALA A 103 23.98 -11.74 -6.74
CA ALA A 103 23.33 -12.74 -5.92
C ALA A 103 22.04 -12.18 -5.32
N TYR A 104 21.03 -13.03 -5.18
CA TYR A 104 19.83 -12.66 -4.46
C TYR A 104 20.18 -12.29 -3.00
N PRO A 105 19.69 -11.16 -2.45
CA PRO A 105 20.05 -10.73 -1.11
C PRO A 105 19.67 -11.76 -0.05
N ASP A 106 20.63 -12.22 0.75
CA ASP A 106 20.43 -13.33 1.70
C ASP A 106 19.32 -13.05 2.72
N ARG A 107 19.18 -11.79 3.14
CA ARG A 107 18.11 -11.33 4.04
C ARG A 107 16.68 -11.64 3.55
N TYR A 108 16.49 -11.84 2.25
CA TYR A 108 15.18 -12.13 1.65
C TYR A 108 15.11 -13.54 1.04
N ARG A 109 16.24 -14.24 0.95
CA ARG A 109 16.34 -15.54 0.29
C ARG A 109 15.44 -16.58 0.96
N ALA A 110 15.43 -16.64 2.28
CA ALA A 110 14.59 -17.58 3.05
C ALA A 110 13.09 -17.32 2.77
N ALA A 111 12.65 -16.06 2.89
CA ALA A 111 11.26 -15.69 2.64
C ALA A 111 10.82 -15.94 1.19
N ALA A 112 11.71 -15.72 0.21
CA ALA A 112 11.41 -15.95 -1.21
C ALA A 112 11.32 -17.44 -1.57
N THR A 113 12.02 -18.31 -0.85
CA THR A 113 12.09 -19.75 -1.11
C THR A 113 11.14 -20.59 -0.24
N GLN A 114 10.59 -20.02 0.83
CA GLN A 114 9.70 -20.72 1.77
C GLN A 114 8.41 -21.22 1.11
N HIS A 115 7.98 -20.60 0.01
CA HIS A 115 6.73 -20.94 -0.67
C HIS A 115 6.93 -21.02 -2.19
N ASP A 116 6.38 -22.06 -2.80
CA ASP A 116 6.55 -22.33 -4.24
C ASP A 116 5.74 -21.41 -5.17
N SER A 117 4.78 -20.66 -4.61
CA SER A 117 3.94 -19.74 -5.38
C SER A 117 3.39 -18.63 -4.52
N MET A 118 2.97 -17.54 -5.15
CA MET A 118 2.28 -16.44 -4.45
C MET A 118 0.96 -16.92 -3.82
N SER A 119 0.26 -17.87 -4.42
CA SER A 119 -0.93 -18.49 -3.81
C SER A 119 -0.57 -19.33 -2.59
N ALA A 120 0.50 -20.12 -2.64
CA ALA A 120 0.99 -20.88 -1.49
C ALA A 120 1.52 -19.96 -0.38
N ALA A 121 2.22 -18.88 -0.71
CA ALA A 121 2.67 -17.86 0.26
C ALA A 121 1.49 -17.11 0.88
N PHE A 122 0.45 -16.83 0.10
CA PHE A 122 -0.77 -16.21 0.60
C PHE A 122 -1.57 -17.18 1.47
N GLN A 123 -1.59 -18.47 1.13
CA GLN A 123 -2.29 -19.51 1.89
C GLN A 123 -1.53 -19.93 3.15
N ALA A 124 -0.20 -19.98 3.10
CA ALA A 124 0.65 -20.18 4.26
C ALA A 124 0.65 -18.94 5.15
N GLY A 125 0.70 -17.73 4.59
CA GLY A 125 0.44 -16.50 5.35
C GLY A 125 -0.94 -16.45 5.98
N ARG A 126 -1.93 -17.20 5.47
CA ARG A 126 -3.25 -17.39 6.08
C ARG A 126 -3.28 -18.46 7.19
N ASN A 127 -2.31 -19.39 7.18
CA ASN A 127 -2.22 -20.51 8.11
C ASN A 127 -1.18 -20.27 9.24
N GLU A 128 -0.05 -19.60 8.94
CA GLU A 128 1.01 -19.18 9.86
C GLU A 128 0.70 -17.85 10.54
N ALA A 129 -0.04 -16.95 9.88
CA ALA A 129 -0.71 -15.91 10.63
C ALA A 129 -1.80 -16.61 11.43
N GLY A 130 -1.53 -16.82 12.71
CA GLY A 130 -2.51 -17.35 13.65
C GLY A 130 -3.82 -16.55 13.63
N PRO A 131 -4.80 -16.89 14.48
CA PRO A 131 -6.18 -16.35 14.44
C PRO A 131 -6.33 -14.80 14.50
N THR A 132 -5.22 -14.06 14.57
CA THR A 132 -5.06 -12.61 14.66
C THR A 132 -4.93 -11.85 13.33
N LEU A 133 -4.80 -12.52 12.18
CA LEU A 133 -4.64 -11.85 10.87
C LEU A 133 -5.70 -12.35 9.87
N ASN A 134 -6.97 -12.10 10.18
CA ASN A 134 -8.05 -12.27 9.21
C ASN A 134 -8.03 -11.11 8.21
N GLY A 135 -7.98 -11.42 6.91
CA GLY A 135 -8.01 -10.44 5.84
C GLY A 135 -9.31 -9.62 5.83
N GLY A 136 -9.35 -8.53 6.60
CA GLY A 136 -10.55 -7.72 6.85
C GLY A 136 -11.25 -7.22 5.57
N ILE A 137 -10.49 -6.85 4.54
CA ILE A 137 -11.04 -6.42 3.24
C ILE A 137 -11.51 -7.63 2.37
N MET A 138 -10.97 -8.82 2.61
CA MET A 138 -11.20 -10.03 1.81
C MET A 138 -12.30 -10.94 2.37
N ALA A 139 -12.80 -10.67 3.58
CA ALA A 139 -13.93 -11.38 4.17
C ALA A 139 -15.20 -11.17 3.34
N ARG A 140 -15.91 -12.26 3.02
CA ARG A 140 -17.06 -12.26 2.10
C ARG A 140 -18.21 -11.35 2.57
N GLU A 141 -18.31 -11.16 3.87
CA GLU A 141 -19.28 -10.32 4.59
C GLU A 141 -18.98 -8.81 4.52
N ASN A 142 -17.73 -8.38 4.28
CA ASN A 142 -17.36 -6.96 4.20
C ASN A 142 -17.38 -6.41 2.76
N ARG A 143 -17.61 -7.27 1.76
CA ARG A 143 -17.57 -6.88 0.34
C ARG A 143 -18.66 -5.91 -0.05
N ILE A 144 -19.87 -6.09 0.50
CA ILE A 144 -21.02 -5.24 0.18
C ILE A 144 -20.82 -3.83 0.76
N PRO A 145 -20.51 -3.65 2.07
CA PRO A 145 -20.14 -2.34 2.61
C PRO A 145 -19.03 -1.64 1.84
N PHE A 146 -17.95 -2.38 1.54
CA PHE A 146 -16.82 -1.82 0.80
C PHE A 146 -17.20 -1.37 -0.61
N ALA A 147 -17.97 -2.18 -1.34
CA ALA A 147 -18.44 -1.81 -2.68
C ALA A 147 -19.35 -0.57 -2.66
N VAL A 148 -20.22 -0.47 -1.65
CA VAL A 148 -21.08 0.71 -1.44
C VAL A 148 -20.24 1.95 -1.12
N ASP A 149 -19.21 1.83 -0.27
CA ASP A 149 -18.28 2.91 0.03
C ASP A 149 -17.55 3.41 -1.21
N VAL A 150 -16.98 2.49 -1.99
CA VAL A 150 -16.27 2.83 -3.25
C VAL A 150 -17.22 3.46 -4.26
N ALA A 151 -18.43 2.91 -4.43
CA ALA A 151 -19.43 3.45 -5.35
C ALA A 151 -19.90 4.85 -4.94
N THR A 152 -20.13 5.07 -3.64
CA THR A 152 -20.55 6.37 -3.09
C THR A 152 -19.44 7.40 -3.24
N GLY A 153 -18.19 7.02 -2.95
CA GLY A 153 -17.02 7.89 -3.17
C GLY A 153 -16.81 8.24 -4.65
N LEU A 154 -16.97 7.27 -5.55
CA LEU A 154 -16.86 7.51 -6.99
C LEU A 154 -17.98 8.41 -7.52
N LEU A 155 -19.22 8.19 -7.05
CA LEU A 155 -20.36 9.04 -7.37
C LEU A 155 -20.10 10.48 -6.92
N PHE A 156 -19.64 10.68 -5.68
CA PHE A 156 -19.30 11.99 -5.17
C PHE A 156 -18.23 12.68 -6.03
N TYR A 157 -17.15 11.97 -6.37
CA TYR A 157 -16.10 12.48 -7.25
C TYR A 157 -16.63 12.88 -8.64
N LEU A 158 -17.46 12.04 -9.26
CA LEU A 158 -18.04 12.32 -10.57
C LEU A 158 -18.95 13.55 -10.54
N VAL A 159 -19.82 13.66 -9.53
CA VAL A 159 -20.71 14.82 -9.39
C VAL A 159 -19.89 16.09 -9.13
N ALA A 160 -18.91 16.04 -8.22
CA ALA A 160 -18.03 17.17 -7.93
C ALA A 160 -17.23 17.63 -9.15
N LYS A 161 -16.84 16.70 -10.03
CA LYS A 161 -16.10 17.00 -11.26
C LYS A 161 -16.98 17.57 -12.38
N LEU A 162 -18.23 17.11 -12.49
CA LEU A 162 -19.15 17.51 -13.56
C LEU A 162 -19.99 18.73 -13.21
N THR A 163 -20.07 19.08 -11.93
CA THR A 163 -20.89 20.19 -11.42
C THR A 163 -20.06 21.05 -10.47
N ASP A 164 -20.50 21.20 -9.22
CA ASP A 164 -19.85 21.94 -8.16
C ASP A 164 -19.89 21.14 -6.85
N LEU A 165 -19.08 21.55 -5.87
CA LEU A 165 -18.92 20.85 -4.61
C LEU A 165 -20.21 20.85 -3.76
N GLN A 166 -21.07 21.86 -3.89
CA GLN A 166 -22.32 21.94 -3.13
C GLN A 166 -23.34 20.95 -3.69
N THR A 167 -23.44 20.84 -5.01
CA THR A 167 -24.26 19.83 -5.67
C THR A 167 -23.78 18.42 -5.33
N ALA A 168 -22.47 18.17 -5.32
CA ALA A 168 -21.91 16.88 -4.91
C ALA A 168 -22.22 16.54 -3.44
N ALA A 169 -22.12 17.51 -2.55
CA ALA A 169 -22.49 17.35 -1.15
C ALA A 169 -23.99 17.04 -0.99
N ALA A 170 -24.87 17.76 -1.69
CA ALA A 170 -26.31 17.52 -1.65
C ALA A 170 -26.69 16.12 -2.16
N VAL A 171 -26.08 15.67 -3.27
CA VAL A 171 -26.24 14.30 -3.77
C VAL A 171 -25.73 13.28 -2.75
N GLY A 172 -24.57 13.53 -2.14
CA GLY A 172 -24.02 12.69 -1.08
C GLY A 172 -24.95 12.55 0.12
N VAL A 173 -25.60 13.64 0.56
CA VAL A 173 -26.61 13.65 1.62
C VAL A 173 -27.78 12.74 1.24
N ILE A 174 -28.35 12.93 0.05
CA ILE A 174 -29.52 12.17 -0.42
C ILE A 174 -29.20 10.68 -0.51
N VAL A 175 -28.07 10.33 -1.10
CA VAL A 175 -27.61 8.93 -1.22
C VAL A 175 -27.36 8.34 0.16
N GLY A 176 -26.76 9.08 1.09
CA GLY A 176 -26.54 8.63 2.47
C GLY A 176 -27.84 8.32 3.21
N PHE A 177 -28.82 9.23 3.16
CA PHE A 177 -30.14 8.96 3.74
C PHE A 177 -30.83 7.78 3.04
N GLY A 178 -30.70 7.67 1.72
CA GLY A 178 -31.19 6.52 0.95
C GLY A 178 -30.58 5.19 1.41
N LEU A 179 -29.27 5.15 1.67
CA LEU A 179 -28.58 3.97 2.19
C LEU A 179 -29.03 3.62 3.61
N ILE A 180 -29.26 4.61 4.49
CA ILE A 180 -29.81 4.37 5.83
C ILE A 180 -31.20 3.73 5.73
N VAL A 181 -32.07 4.27 4.87
CA VAL A 181 -33.42 3.75 4.65
C VAL A 181 -33.36 2.34 4.06
N PHE A 182 -32.50 2.12 3.06
CA PHE A 182 -32.29 0.81 2.43
C PHE A 182 -31.79 -0.22 3.44
N GLN A 183 -30.82 0.12 4.29
CA GLN A 183 -30.33 -0.73 5.36
C GLN A 183 -31.44 -1.08 6.36
N LYS A 184 -32.29 -0.11 6.72
CA LYS A 184 -33.41 -0.32 7.65
C LYS A 184 -34.47 -1.28 7.08
N ILE A 185 -34.72 -1.22 5.78
CA ILE A 185 -35.71 -2.07 5.08
C ILE A 185 -35.15 -3.48 4.84
N THR A 186 -33.95 -3.57 4.28
CA THR A 186 -33.38 -4.85 3.83
C THR A 186 -32.67 -5.61 4.95
N LYS A 187 -32.35 -4.95 6.07
CA LYS A 187 -31.52 -5.46 7.16
C LYS A 187 -30.11 -5.91 6.72
N ILE A 188 -29.70 -5.59 5.49
CA ILE A 188 -28.36 -5.85 4.98
C ILE A 188 -27.47 -4.71 5.50
N ASP A 189 -26.37 -5.06 6.18
CA ASP A 189 -25.37 -4.08 6.58
C ASP A 189 -24.62 -3.58 5.33
N VAL A 190 -25.11 -2.48 4.75
CA VAL A 190 -24.53 -1.83 3.55
C VAL A 190 -23.62 -0.67 3.89
N THR A 191 -23.69 -0.11 5.11
CA THR A 191 -22.89 1.06 5.49
C THR A 191 -21.70 0.70 6.37
N GLY A 192 -21.75 -0.46 7.03
CA GLY A 192 -20.67 -0.96 7.87
C GLY A 192 -20.25 -0.03 9.02
N GLY A 193 -21.05 1.00 9.34
CA GLY A 193 -20.75 2.07 10.31
C GLY A 193 -19.82 3.18 9.78
N LEU A 194 -18.86 2.87 8.91
CA LEU A 194 -17.87 3.84 8.40
C LEU A 194 -18.42 4.72 7.27
N ALA A 195 -19.23 4.17 6.36
CA ALA A 195 -19.83 4.89 5.23
C ALA A 195 -20.65 6.10 5.70
N LEU A 196 -21.52 5.85 6.68
CA LEU A 196 -22.43 6.83 7.24
C LEU A 196 -21.67 7.96 7.93
N PHE A 197 -20.62 7.61 8.67
CA PHE A 197 -19.72 8.60 9.27
C PHE A 197 -19.07 9.48 8.20
N GLY A 198 -18.53 8.88 7.13
CA GLY A 198 -17.96 9.62 6.00
C GLY A 198 -18.93 10.59 5.36
N ILE A 199 -20.19 10.18 5.14
CA ILE A 199 -21.23 11.04 4.57
C ILE A 199 -21.56 12.21 5.51
N VAL A 200 -21.76 11.94 6.80
CA VAL A 200 -22.01 13.01 7.79
C VAL A 200 -20.85 14.00 7.82
N MET A 201 -19.60 13.52 7.80
CA MET A 201 -18.42 14.37 7.77
C MET A 201 -18.29 15.17 6.48
N LEU A 202 -18.68 14.62 5.33
CA LEU A 202 -18.73 15.35 4.06
C LEU A 202 -19.76 16.49 4.12
N CYS A 203 -20.94 16.25 4.69
CA CYS A 203 -21.97 17.28 4.87
C CYS A 203 -21.46 18.42 5.77
N ILE A 204 -20.81 18.07 6.89
CA ILE A 204 -20.23 19.04 7.82
C ILE A 204 -19.13 19.84 7.12
N SER A 205 -18.23 19.17 6.40
CA SER A 205 -17.14 19.83 5.67
C SER A 205 -17.66 20.74 4.56
N ALA A 206 -18.70 20.35 3.84
CA ALA A 206 -19.32 21.17 2.79
C ALA A 206 -20.06 22.37 3.38
N GLY A 207 -20.81 22.18 4.47
CA GLY A 207 -21.47 23.28 5.19
C GLY A 207 -20.47 24.30 5.75
N LEU A 208 -19.37 23.81 6.35
CA LEU A 208 -18.26 24.67 6.78
C LEU A 208 -17.60 25.37 5.59
N ALA A 209 -17.49 24.71 4.44
CA ALA A 209 -16.92 25.33 3.25
C ALA A 209 -17.77 26.48 2.68
N TYR A 210 -19.09 26.36 2.79
CA TYR A 210 -20.02 27.42 2.43
C TYR A 210 -20.00 28.58 3.43
N TRP A 211 -19.98 28.26 4.72
CA TRP A 211 -20.08 29.25 5.79
C TRP A 211 -18.77 30.00 6.08
N LEU A 212 -17.62 29.36 5.82
CA LEU A 212 -16.29 29.88 6.15
C LEU A 212 -15.43 30.02 4.89
N ALA A 213 -15.77 31.01 4.06
CA ALA A 213 -15.16 31.22 2.75
C ALA A 213 -13.86 32.06 2.76
N ASP A 214 -13.57 32.81 3.84
CA ASP A 214 -12.39 33.68 3.88
C ASP A 214 -11.08 32.91 4.03
N GLU A 215 -9.98 33.51 3.55
CA GLU A 215 -8.65 32.89 3.45
C GLU A 215 -8.09 32.38 4.80
N GLU A 216 -8.31 33.12 5.89
CA GLU A 216 -7.92 32.67 7.23
C GLU A 216 -8.69 31.42 7.66
N TRP A 217 -9.98 31.36 7.34
CA TRP A 217 -10.84 30.24 7.70
C TRP A 217 -10.64 29.03 6.80
N ILE A 218 -10.13 29.20 5.59
CA ILE A 218 -9.71 28.07 4.72
C ILE A 218 -8.64 27.23 5.42
N LYS A 219 -7.64 27.87 6.06
CA LYS A 219 -6.58 27.17 6.80
C LYS A 219 -7.09 26.44 8.04
N LEU A 220 -8.07 27.04 8.73
CA LEU A 220 -8.64 26.51 9.98
C LEU A 220 -9.75 25.49 9.77
N ARG A 221 -10.34 25.41 8.57
CA ARG A 221 -11.39 24.45 8.23
C ARG A 221 -10.96 23.01 8.51
N GLY A 222 -9.73 22.65 8.14
CA GLY A 222 -9.15 21.34 8.43
C GLY A 222 -9.08 21.04 9.93
N THR A 223 -8.71 22.03 10.74
CA THR A 223 -8.70 21.93 12.21
C THR A 223 -10.10 21.73 12.78
N ILE A 224 -11.09 22.51 12.33
CA ILE A 224 -12.47 22.41 12.83
C ILE A 224 -13.06 21.04 12.49
N THR A 225 -12.96 20.62 11.23
CA THR A 225 -13.43 19.30 10.79
C THR A 225 -12.70 18.18 11.53
N GLY A 226 -11.39 18.31 11.74
CA GLY A 226 -10.58 17.36 12.50
C GLY A 226 -11.01 17.23 13.96
N MET A 227 -11.32 18.34 14.64
CA MET A 227 -11.83 18.32 16.02
C MET A 227 -13.22 17.67 16.13
N ILE A 228 -14.11 17.94 15.16
CA ILE A 228 -15.43 17.33 15.11
C ILE A 228 -15.31 15.81 14.91
N ALA A 229 -14.51 15.38 13.94
CA ALA A 229 -14.24 13.96 13.69
C ALA A 229 -13.65 13.29 14.94
N ALA A 230 -12.63 13.90 15.54
CA ALA A 230 -12.00 13.39 16.75
C ALA A 230 -12.98 13.23 17.91
N SER A 231 -13.91 14.17 18.08
CA SER A 231 -14.96 14.10 19.10
C SER A 231 -15.86 12.89 18.89
N PHE A 232 -16.28 12.61 17.65
CA PHE A 232 -17.06 11.41 17.35
C PHE A 232 -16.30 10.12 17.66
N PHE A 233 -15.02 10.05 17.29
CA PHE A 233 -14.15 8.90 17.58
C PHE A 233 -13.94 8.69 19.09
N LEU A 234 -13.71 9.76 19.86
CA LEU A 234 -13.55 9.68 21.31
C LEU A 234 -14.84 9.27 22.01
N ILE A 235 -15.99 9.81 21.60
CA ILE A 235 -17.31 9.44 22.14
C ILE A 235 -17.64 7.97 21.82
N ASP A 236 -17.41 7.53 20.58
CA ASP A 236 -17.60 6.14 20.18
C ASP A 236 -16.66 5.21 20.95
N GLY A 237 -15.38 5.58 21.05
CA GLY A 237 -14.38 4.83 21.77
C GLY A 237 -14.64 4.72 23.28
N ALA A 238 -15.12 5.79 23.92
CA ALA A 238 -15.55 5.76 25.32
C ALA A 238 -16.75 4.82 25.56
N ARG A 239 -17.55 4.53 24.52
CA ARG A 239 -18.63 3.54 24.54
C ARG A 239 -18.19 2.13 24.11
N GLY A 240 -16.88 1.90 23.93
CA GLY A 240 -16.32 0.61 23.48
C GLY A 240 -16.17 0.47 21.96
N GLY A 241 -16.36 1.54 21.20
CA GLY A 241 -16.26 1.57 19.75
C GLY A 241 -17.33 0.78 18.98
N PRO A 242 -18.62 0.76 19.40
CA PRO A 242 -19.64 -0.10 18.79
C PRO A 242 -19.98 0.27 17.35
N TYR A 243 -19.70 1.50 16.92
CA TYR A 243 -20.05 2.00 15.58
C TYR A 243 -18.80 2.28 14.73
N ILE A 244 -18.10 3.38 14.98
CA ILE A 244 -17.02 3.88 14.11
C ILE A 244 -15.76 3.04 14.28
N GLY A 245 -15.38 2.72 15.53
CA GLY A 245 -14.25 1.86 15.85
C GLY A 245 -14.42 0.46 15.27
N LYS A 246 -15.60 -0.13 15.43
CA LYS A 246 -15.97 -1.42 14.83
C LYS A 246 -15.96 -1.36 13.30
N GLY A 247 -16.52 -0.31 12.70
CA GLY A 247 -16.51 -0.11 11.26
C GLY A 247 -15.10 -0.01 10.69
N LEU A 248 -14.23 0.78 11.32
CA LEU A 248 -12.85 0.96 10.88
C LEU A 248 -12.03 -0.32 11.09
N ALA A 249 -12.21 -1.04 12.21
CA ALA A 249 -11.51 -2.28 12.49
C ALA A 249 -11.79 -3.38 11.45
N ARG A 250 -12.97 -3.40 10.81
CA ARG A 250 -13.31 -4.35 9.73
C ARG A 250 -12.42 -4.21 8.50
N TYR A 251 -11.83 -3.04 8.27
CA TYR A 251 -10.95 -2.78 7.13
C TYR A 251 -9.47 -3.04 7.46
N MET A 252 -9.15 -3.27 8.73
CA MET A 252 -7.78 -3.58 9.14
C MET A 252 -7.47 -5.07 8.87
N PRO A 253 -6.21 -5.41 8.57
CA PRO A 253 -5.80 -6.80 8.36
C PRO A 253 -5.68 -7.60 9.67
N TYR A 254 -6.04 -7.02 10.82
CA TYR A 254 -5.85 -7.59 12.15
C TYR A 254 -7.21 -7.89 12.80
N SER A 255 -7.38 -9.12 13.33
CA SER A 255 -8.60 -9.55 14.04
C SER A 255 -8.52 -9.36 15.56
N ASP A 256 -7.37 -8.97 16.09
CA ASP A 256 -7.11 -8.74 17.52
C ASP A 256 -7.28 -7.28 17.96
N ILE A 257 -7.87 -6.42 17.11
CA ILE A 257 -8.08 -5.00 17.44
C ILE A 257 -9.22 -4.85 18.44
N ASP A 258 -8.93 -4.19 19.57
CA ASP A 258 -9.95 -3.65 20.46
C ASP A 258 -10.57 -2.39 19.84
N THR A 259 -11.86 -2.45 19.50
CA THR A 259 -12.58 -1.39 18.79
C THR A 259 -12.68 -0.09 19.57
N GLY A 260 -12.79 -0.18 20.90
CA GLY A 260 -12.89 0.99 21.78
C GLY A 260 -11.56 1.72 21.89
N ARG A 261 -10.48 0.98 22.17
CA ARG A 261 -9.11 1.52 22.20
C ARG A 261 -8.68 2.05 20.84
N PHE A 262 -9.10 1.38 19.76
CA PHE A 262 -8.82 1.83 18.41
C PHE A 262 -9.52 3.15 18.10
N ALA A 263 -10.81 3.28 18.41
CA ALA A 263 -11.54 4.53 18.24
C ALA A 263 -10.96 5.67 19.09
N ILE A 264 -10.61 5.41 20.36
CA ILE A 264 -9.94 6.41 21.21
C ILE A 264 -8.61 6.85 20.59
N GLY A 265 -7.77 5.89 20.18
CA GLY A 265 -6.48 6.19 19.56
C GLY A 265 -6.63 7.04 18.29
N MET A 266 -7.57 6.69 17.41
CA MET A 266 -7.87 7.47 16.21
C MET A 266 -8.40 8.87 16.54
N GLY A 267 -9.22 9.00 17.59
CA GLY A 267 -9.67 10.29 18.10
C GLY A 267 -8.53 11.17 18.63
N CYS A 268 -7.59 10.59 19.39
CA CYS A 268 -6.39 11.29 19.85
C CYS A 268 -5.49 11.75 18.70
N VAL A 269 -5.33 10.92 17.66
CA VAL A 269 -4.60 11.31 16.44
C VAL A 269 -5.30 12.47 15.76
N GLY A 270 -6.64 12.43 15.63
CA GLY A 270 -7.42 13.54 15.08
C GLY A 270 -7.22 14.85 15.85
N LEU A 271 -7.27 14.82 17.19
CA LEU A 271 -7.01 16.00 18.02
C LEU A 271 -5.57 16.53 17.85
N PHE A 272 -4.59 15.64 17.87
CA PHE A 272 -3.19 16.01 17.72
C PHE A 272 -2.93 16.66 16.36
N MET A 273 -3.44 16.06 15.28
CA MET A 273 -3.32 16.61 13.92
C MET A 273 -4.06 17.93 13.76
N ALA A 274 -5.24 18.08 14.37
CA ALA A 274 -5.96 19.35 14.37
C ALA A 274 -5.16 20.45 15.08
N GLY A 275 -4.50 20.12 16.19
CA GLY A 275 -3.59 21.02 16.92
C GLY A 275 -2.35 21.39 16.11
N LEU A 276 -1.72 20.42 15.45
CA LEU A 276 -0.59 20.69 14.54
C LEU A 276 -1.00 21.57 13.36
N ASN A 277 -2.15 21.29 12.74
CA ASN A 277 -2.65 22.15 11.66
C ASN A 277 -2.97 23.56 12.16
N TYR A 278 -3.53 23.71 13.36
CA TYR A 278 -3.77 25.03 13.95
C TYR A 278 -2.45 25.80 14.18
N ALA A 279 -1.45 25.14 14.76
CA ALA A 279 -0.14 25.73 14.98
C ALA A 279 0.52 26.11 13.64
N ALA A 280 0.49 25.20 12.65
CA ALA A 280 1.01 25.47 11.30
C ALA A 280 0.29 26.66 10.65
N ALA A 281 -1.04 26.73 10.76
CA ALA A 281 -1.83 27.81 10.18
C ALA A 281 -1.55 29.18 10.80
N LYS A 282 -1.17 29.24 12.09
CA LYS A 282 -0.88 30.49 12.81
C LYS A 282 0.58 30.90 12.81
N LEU A 283 1.50 29.94 12.75
CA LEU A 283 2.95 30.19 12.89
C LEU A 283 3.71 30.18 11.57
N LEU A 284 3.18 29.53 10.53
CA LEU A 284 3.85 29.43 9.23
C LEU A 284 3.29 30.43 8.22
N SER A 285 4.11 30.77 7.22
CA SER A 285 3.61 31.42 6.01
C SER A 285 2.68 30.50 5.22
N THR A 286 1.87 31.05 4.32
CA THR A 286 0.93 30.26 3.49
C THR A 286 1.65 29.16 2.70
N ASP A 287 2.80 29.45 2.11
CA ASP A 287 3.56 28.47 1.32
C ASP A 287 4.12 27.33 2.19
N ALA A 288 4.63 27.67 3.38
CA ALA A 288 5.13 26.67 4.33
C ALA A 288 4.00 25.80 4.91
N TRP A 289 2.82 26.39 5.15
CA TRP A 289 1.63 25.64 5.55
C TRP A 289 1.13 24.71 4.43
N LEU A 290 1.11 25.16 3.18
CA LEU A 290 0.77 24.32 2.03
C LEU A 290 1.74 23.15 1.88
N PHE A 291 3.04 23.41 2.03
CA PHE A 291 4.05 22.35 2.00
C PHE A 291 3.83 21.33 3.14
N TYR A 292 3.58 21.81 4.37
CA TYR A 292 3.30 20.96 5.52
C TYR A 292 2.08 20.05 5.30
N THR A 293 0.94 20.64 4.91
CA THR A 293 -0.33 19.92 4.71
C THR A 293 -0.32 18.98 3.50
N THR A 294 0.58 19.20 2.54
CA THR A 294 0.66 18.39 1.32
C THR A 294 1.64 17.22 1.47
N PHE A 295 2.77 17.45 2.15
CA PHE A 295 3.88 16.50 2.13
C PHE A 295 4.27 15.95 3.50
N ILE A 296 4.07 16.71 4.58
CA ILE A 296 4.56 16.31 5.91
C ILE A 296 3.47 15.59 6.70
N ASP A 297 2.22 16.07 6.62
CA ASP A 297 1.12 15.59 7.45
C ASP A 297 0.87 14.08 7.32
N PHE A 298 0.97 13.54 6.10
CA PHE A 298 0.72 12.15 5.78
C PHE A 298 1.70 11.21 6.47
N PHE A 299 2.98 11.59 6.57
CA PHE A 299 3.97 10.79 7.28
C PHE A 299 3.74 10.79 8.80
N ILE A 300 3.34 11.94 9.36
CA ILE A 300 3.00 12.06 10.78
C ILE A 300 1.78 11.18 11.09
N VAL A 301 0.71 11.31 10.31
CA VAL A 301 -0.50 10.48 10.44
C VAL A 301 -0.16 9.01 10.31
N GLY A 302 0.62 8.62 9.29
CA GLY A 302 1.05 7.24 9.09
C GLY A 302 1.74 6.67 10.33
N GLY A 303 2.75 7.38 10.86
CA GLY A 303 3.47 6.98 12.08
C GLY A 303 2.56 6.86 13.31
N LEU A 304 1.66 7.84 13.51
CA LEU A 304 0.71 7.83 14.62
C LEU A 304 -0.31 6.69 14.52
N VAL A 305 -0.81 6.40 13.32
CA VAL A 305 -1.73 5.28 13.09
C VAL A 305 -1.04 3.95 13.40
N PHE A 306 0.23 3.76 13.02
CA PHE A 306 1.01 2.58 13.43
C PHE A 306 1.10 2.44 14.94
N PHE A 307 1.33 3.55 15.65
CA PHE A 307 1.35 3.55 17.11
C PHE A 307 -0.02 3.20 17.70
N VAL A 308 -1.11 3.76 17.16
CA VAL A 308 -2.48 3.44 17.57
C VAL A 308 -2.81 1.97 17.33
N LEU A 309 -2.39 1.38 16.21
CA LEU A 309 -2.58 -0.04 15.94
C LEU A 309 -1.86 -0.91 16.98
N ARG A 310 -0.63 -0.55 17.36
CA ARG A 310 0.08 -1.23 18.44
C ARG A 310 -0.68 -1.10 19.76
N PHE A 311 -1.14 0.10 20.10
CA PHE A 311 -1.90 0.36 21.32
C PHE A 311 -3.23 -0.42 21.36
N ALA A 312 -3.98 -0.44 20.26
CA ALA A 312 -5.30 -1.08 20.18
C ALA A 312 -5.24 -2.61 20.24
N ARG A 313 -4.09 -3.22 19.90
CA ARG A 313 -3.89 -4.67 19.93
C ARG A 313 -3.40 -5.19 21.28
N GLN A 314 -2.85 -4.33 22.16
CA GLN A 314 -2.35 -4.71 23.49
C GLN A 314 -3.46 -4.99 24.53
N GLY A 315 -4.72 -5.15 24.12
CA GLY A 315 -5.88 -5.21 25.02
C GLY A 315 -6.45 -6.59 25.31
N LYS A 316 -6.10 -7.63 24.55
CA LYS A 316 -6.54 -9.00 24.83
C LYS A 316 -5.45 -9.74 25.61
N PRO A 317 -5.67 -10.09 26.89
CA PRO A 317 -4.84 -11.11 27.53
C PRO A 317 -4.96 -12.39 26.72
N GLN A 318 -3.84 -13.02 26.37
CA GLN A 318 -3.87 -14.40 25.91
C GLN A 318 -4.39 -15.25 27.08
N THR A 319 -5.64 -15.69 27.01
CA THR A 319 -6.17 -16.67 27.96
C THR A 319 -5.35 -17.94 27.77
N VAL A 320 -4.74 -18.43 28.84
CA VAL A 320 -3.82 -19.59 28.91
C VAL A 320 -4.53 -20.93 28.59
N ALA A 321 -5.69 -20.91 27.94
CA ALA A 321 -6.55 -22.08 27.71
C ALA A 321 -6.27 -22.83 26.39
N ASP A 322 -5.41 -22.31 25.50
CA ASP A 322 -5.16 -22.90 24.17
C ASP A 322 -3.75 -23.50 24.00
N LEU A 323 -3.17 -24.05 25.08
CA LEU A 323 -2.01 -24.93 24.92
C LEU A 323 -2.51 -26.35 24.60
N PRO A 324 -2.14 -26.93 23.43
CA PRO A 324 -2.43 -28.34 23.18
C PRO A 324 -1.68 -29.18 24.21
N SER A 325 -2.44 -29.98 24.97
CA SER A 325 -1.94 -31.08 25.80
C SER A 325 -1.28 -32.16 24.97
#